data_AF-A0A7S2YMQ4-F1
#
_entry.id   AF-A0A7S2YMQ4-F1
#
_cell.length_a   1.000
_cell.length_b   1.000
_cell.length_c   1.000
_cell.angle_alpha   90.00
_cell.angle_beta   90.00
_cell.angle_gamma   90.00
#
_symmetry.space_group_name_H-M   'P 1'
#
loop_
_entity.id
_entity.type
_entity.pdbx_description
1 polymer ?
#
loop_
_entity_poly.entity_id
_entity_poly.type
_entity_poly.pdbx_seq_one_letter_code
_entity_poly.pdbx_strand_id
1 'polypeptide(L)'
;KVPTTLNAVSTDRQQWQALGVPKDYAQNSIALGDAYLQLGCQPSFTCAPYLLNDPPQLGDDICWGESNAVVFANSVLGARTDKYADYLDICCAIVGMVPATSVHVEQNRIPTIILD
;
A
#
# COMPACT_ATOMS: atom_id res chain seq x y z
N LYS A 1 13.06 5.66 10.00
CA LYS A 1 11.63 5.29 9.81
C LYS A 1 11.30 5.54 8.35
N VAL A 2 10.72 4.56 7.66
CA VAL A 2 10.38 4.68 6.23
C VAL A 2 9.13 5.57 6.09
N PRO A 3 9.06 6.48 5.10
CA PRO A 3 7.82 7.20 4.79
C PRO A 3 6.69 6.21 4.46
N THR A 4 5.52 6.38 5.07
CA THR A 4 4.41 5.42 4.92
C THR A 4 3.10 6.17 4.77
N THR A 5 2.41 5.93 3.67
CA THR A 5 1.07 6.45 3.35
C THR A 5 0.01 5.39 3.67
N LEU A 6 -1.22 5.82 3.91
CA LEU A 6 -2.34 4.91 4.18
C LEU A 6 -3.19 4.63 2.94
N ASN A 7 -3.50 3.35 2.76
CA ASN A 7 -4.50 2.88 1.82
C ASN A 7 -5.91 3.30 2.23
N ALA A 8 -6.87 3.11 1.33
CA ALA A 8 -8.28 3.31 1.66
C ALA A 8 -8.70 2.39 2.82
N VAL A 9 -9.43 2.94 3.79
CA VAL A 9 -10.05 2.16 4.86
C VAL A 9 -11.41 1.63 4.43
N SER A 10 -11.86 0.55 5.06
CA SER A 10 -13.12 -0.12 4.73
C SER A 10 -14.39 0.65 5.11
N THR A 11 -14.26 1.86 5.68
CA THR A 11 -15.38 2.67 6.12
C THR A 11 -15.07 4.16 5.96
N ASP A 12 -16.03 4.91 5.44
CA ASP A 12 -15.96 6.37 5.46
C ASP A 12 -15.97 6.88 6.91
N ARG A 13 -14.88 7.49 7.34
CA ARG A 13 -14.69 7.91 8.73
C ARG A 13 -15.67 9.00 9.20
N GLN A 14 -16.28 9.73 8.27
CA GLN A 14 -17.18 10.86 8.56
C GLN A 14 -18.65 10.51 8.33
N GLN A 15 -18.95 9.73 7.29
CA GLN A 15 -20.32 9.51 6.81
C GLN A 15 -20.83 8.09 7.06
N TRP A 16 -20.11 7.23 7.78
CA TRP A 16 -20.48 5.82 7.99
C TRP A 16 -21.92 5.63 8.50
N GLN A 17 -22.41 6.54 9.37
CA GLN A 17 -23.80 6.50 9.86
C GLN A 17 -24.81 6.72 8.73
N ALA A 18 -24.57 7.73 7.89
CA ALA A 18 -25.44 8.06 6.75
C ALA A 18 -25.39 6.97 5.66
N LEU A 19 -24.25 6.29 5.53
CA LEU A 19 -24.06 5.14 4.65
C LEU A 19 -24.62 3.83 5.21
N GLY A 20 -25.21 3.85 6.43
CA GLY A 20 -25.81 2.68 7.04
C GLY A 20 -24.81 1.61 7.49
N VAL A 21 -23.54 1.98 7.68
CA VAL A 21 -22.50 1.04 8.15
C VAL A 21 -22.79 0.67 9.61
N PRO A 22 -22.77 -0.62 9.97
CA PRO A 22 -22.93 -1.05 11.36
C PRO A 22 -21.88 -0.40 12.27
N LYS A 23 -22.33 0.09 13.43
CA LYS A 23 -21.48 0.83 14.38
C LYS A 23 -20.20 0.08 14.74
N ASP A 24 -20.31 -1.20 15.10
CA ASP A 24 -19.16 -2.00 15.53
C ASP A 24 -18.13 -2.18 14.40
N TYR A 25 -18.60 -2.31 13.15
CA TYR A 25 -17.72 -2.37 11.98
C TYR A 25 -16.99 -1.06 11.74
N ALA A 26 -17.73 0.05 11.78
CA ALA A 26 -17.16 1.39 11.61
C ALA A 26 -16.14 1.71 12.70
N GLN A 27 -16.44 1.39 13.96
CA GLN A 27 -15.54 1.61 15.09
C GLN A 27 -14.24 0.83 14.93
N ASN A 28 -14.30 -0.44 14.51
CA ASN A 28 -13.10 -1.24 14.27
C ASN A 28 -12.26 -0.71 13.10
N SER A 29 -12.90 -0.31 11.99
CA SER A 29 -12.21 0.27 10.83
C SER A 29 -11.52 1.60 11.18
N ILE A 30 -12.22 2.48 11.92
CA ILE A 30 -11.67 3.76 12.40
C ILE A 30 -10.51 3.52 13.36
N ALA A 31 -10.67 2.61 14.33
CA ALA A 31 -9.64 2.29 15.31
C ALA A 31 -8.37 1.73 14.66
N LEU A 32 -8.51 0.91 13.61
CA LEU A 32 -7.37 0.44 12.84
C LEU A 32 -6.64 1.61 12.18
N GLY A 33 -7.37 2.47 11.45
CA GLY A 33 -6.78 3.66 10.84
C GLY A 33 -6.09 4.58 11.86
N ASP A 34 -6.66 4.74 13.05
CA ASP A 34 -6.07 5.53 14.13
C ASP A 34 -4.78 4.91 14.67
N ALA A 35 -4.71 3.59 14.79
CA ALA A 35 -3.47 2.90 15.16
C ALA A 35 -2.35 3.16 14.15
N TYR A 36 -2.65 3.14 12.85
CA TYR A 36 -1.70 3.51 11.81
C TYR A 36 -1.22 4.98 11.90
N LEU A 37 -2.13 5.90 12.23
CA LEU A 37 -1.76 7.31 12.45
C LEU A 37 -0.89 7.49 13.69
N GLN A 38 -1.15 6.74 14.77
CA GLN A 38 -0.30 6.72 15.96
C GLN A 38 1.09 6.14 15.66
N LEU A 39 1.17 5.16 14.74
CA LEU A 39 2.42 4.69 14.16
C LEU A 39 3.07 5.73 13.24
N GLY A 40 2.51 6.92 13.05
CA GLY A 40 3.04 8.05 12.29
C GLY A 40 2.98 7.89 10.78
N CYS A 41 2.04 7.08 10.28
CA CYS A 41 1.73 7.03 8.86
C CYS A 41 1.00 8.30 8.42
N GLN A 42 1.16 8.68 7.16
CA GLN A 42 0.51 9.85 6.58
C GLN A 42 -0.97 9.55 6.25
N PRO A 43 -1.91 10.44 6.60
CA PRO A 43 -3.36 10.23 6.45
C PRO A 43 -3.85 10.42 5.00
N SER A 44 -3.33 9.62 4.05
CA SER A 44 -3.72 9.73 2.63
C SER A 44 -5.03 9.01 2.28
N PHE A 45 -5.34 7.91 2.99
CA PHE A 45 -6.57 7.12 2.85
C PHE A 45 -7.03 6.87 1.40
N THR A 46 -6.11 6.44 0.52
CA THR A 46 -6.38 6.24 -0.91
C THR A 46 -5.81 4.93 -1.42
N CYS A 47 -6.53 4.25 -2.32
CA CYS A 47 -6.00 3.11 -3.06
C CYS A 47 -5.08 3.53 -4.20
N ALA A 48 -5.02 4.82 -4.56
CA ALA A 48 -4.18 5.35 -5.62
C ALA A 48 -3.07 6.26 -5.07
N PRO A 49 -2.15 5.75 -4.22
CA PRO A 49 -1.09 6.57 -3.62
C PRO A 49 -0.10 7.13 -4.64
N TYR A 50 -0.01 6.52 -5.83
CA TYR A 50 0.81 6.99 -6.95
C TYR A 50 0.32 8.31 -7.58
N LEU A 51 -0.86 8.81 -7.19
CA LEU A 51 -1.36 10.14 -7.59
C LEU A 51 -1.04 11.24 -6.57
N LEU A 52 -0.39 10.90 -5.45
CA LEU A 52 0.04 11.87 -4.45
C LEU A 52 1.27 12.66 -4.93
N ASN A 53 1.64 13.70 -4.20
CA ASN A 53 2.70 14.63 -4.60
C ASN A 53 4.11 14.02 -4.69
N ASP A 54 4.34 12.89 -4.02
CA ASP A 54 5.65 12.23 -3.92
C ASP A 54 5.51 10.72 -4.20
N PRO A 55 5.26 10.32 -5.45
CA PRO A 55 5.17 8.91 -5.80
C PRO A 55 6.57 8.26 -5.78
N PRO A 56 6.64 6.93 -5.60
CA PRO A 56 7.90 6.18 -5.75
C PRO A 56 8.58 6.43 -7.08
N GLN A 57 9.91 6.40 -7.07
CA GLN A 57 10.74 6.63 -8.24
C GLN A 57 11.17 5.31 -8.88
N LEU A 58 11.72 5.41 -10.11
CA LEU A 58 12.28 4.28 -10.83
C LEU A 58 13.34 3.56 -9.98
N GLY A 59 13.14 2.27 -9.76
CA GLY A 59 14.07 1.40 -9.01
C GLY A 59 13.85 1.36 -7.50
N ASP A 60 12.94 2.17 -6.94
CA ASP A 60 12.63 2.13 -5.50
C ASP A 60 12.01 0.78 -5.11
N ASP A 61 12.48 0.22 -3.99
CA ASP A 61 11.85 -0.92 -3.33
C ASP A 61 10.80 -0.43 -2.32
N ILE A 62 9.53 -0.72 -2.60
CA ILE A 62 8.39 -0.32 -1.76
C ILE A 62 7.59 -1.55 -1.32
N CYS A 63 6.71 -1.36 -0.33
CA CYS A 63 5.82 -2.41 0.14
C CYS A 63 4.36 -1.94 0.04
N TRP A 64 3.75 -2.16 -1.12
CA TRP A 64 2.33 -1.87 -1.37
C TRP A 64 1.60 -3.17 -1.68
N GLY A 65 0.42 -3.40 -1.08
CA GLY A 65 -0.38 -4.61 -1.32
C GLY A 65 -1.58 -4.41 -2.26
N GLU A 66 -1.99 -3.17 -2.51
CA GLU A 66 -3.19 -2.86 -3.29
C GLU A 66 -2.99 -3.21 -4.78
N SER A 67 -3.98 -3.87 -5.39
CA SER A 67 -3.87 -4.46 -6.74
C SER A 67 -3.51 -3.47 -7.86
N ASN A 68 -4.15 -2.32 -7.94
CA ASN A 68 -3.85 -1.32 -8.97
C ASN A 68 -2.51 -0.63 -8.68
N ALA A 69 -2.20 -0.40 -7.40
CA ALA A 69 -1.00 0.31 -6.98
C ALA A 69 0.25 -0.53 -7.28
N VAL A 70 0.18 -1.85 -7.05
CA VAL A 70 1.25 -2.79 -7.39
C VAL A 70 1.53 -2.80 -8.90
N VAL A 71 0.48 -2.87 -9.72
CA VAL A 71 0.63 -2.87 -11.19
C VAL A 71 1.21 -1.53 -11.67
N PHE A 72 0.68 -0.41 -11.16
CA PHE A 72 1.14 0.91 -11.55
C PHE A 72 2.59 1.16 -11.14
N ALA A 73 2.96 0.80 -9.91
CA ALA A 73 4.33 0.92 -9.40
C ALA A 73 5.32 0.15 -10.29
N ASN A 74 5.03 -1.10 -10.63
CA ASN A 74 5.95 -1.93 -11.41
C ASN A 74 6.03 -1.53 -12.89
N SER A 75 4.89 -1.20 -13.51
CA SER A 75 4.79 -1.03 -14.97
C SER A 75 4.92 0.41 -15.44
N VAL A 76 4.50 1.39 -14.62
CA VAL A 76 4.50 2.82 -15.01
C VAL A 76 5.64 3.56 -14.34
N LEU A 77 5.81 3.39 -13.01
CA LEU A 77 6.86 4.08 -12.27
C LEU A 77 8.21 3.35 -12.37
N GLY A 78 8.19 2.03 -12.58
CA GLY A 78 9.37 1.18 -12.52
C GLY A 78 9.91 0.99 -11.10
N ALA A 79 9.10 1.29 -10.08
CA ALA A 79 9.33 0.86 -8.70
C ALA A 79 9.12 -0.66 -8.58
N ARG A 80 9.47 -1.22 -7.43
CA ARG A 80 9.47 -2.66 -7.16
C ARG A 80 8.58 -2.94 -5.96
N THR A 81 7.54 -3.72 -6.16
CA THR A 81 6.67 -4.22 -5.08
C THR A 81 5.92 -5.46 -5.53
N ASP A 82 5.75 -6.41 -4.62
CA ASP A 82 4.88 -7.56 -4.79
C ASP A 82 3.46 -7.22 -4.33
N LYS A 83 2.50 -8.13 -4.60
CA LYS A 83 1.17 -8.06 -4.01
C LYS A 83 1.23 -8.57 -2.56
N TYR A 84 1.74 -7.73 -1.67
CA TYR A 84 1.86 -8.03 -0.26
C TYR A 84 0.49 -8.27 0.40
N ALA A 85 0.45 -9.22 1.33
CA ALA A 85 -0.74 -9.45 2.15
C ALA A 85 -0.99 -8.25 3.07
N ASP A 86 -2.26 -8.05 3.42
CA ASP A 86 -2.64 -7.04 4.40
C ASP A 86 -1.88 -7.25 5.71
N TYR A 87 -1.49 -6.15 6.37
CA TYR A 87 -0.61 -6.08 7.54
C TYR A 87 0.86 -6.47 7.33
N LEU A 88 1.25 -7.14 6.24
CA LEU A 88 2.67 -7.37 5.97
C LEU A 88 3.36 -6.05 5.57
N ASP A 89 2.63 -5.17 4.89
CA ASP A 89 3.08 -3.83 4.52
C ASP A 89 3.46 -2.95 5.72
N ILE A 90 2.66 -2.96 6.79
CA ILE A 90 3.01 -2.23 8.02
C ILE A 90 4.18 -2.87 8.75
N CYS A 91 4.31 -4.20 8.70
CA CYS A 91 5.50 -4.87 9.24
C CYS A 91 6.75 -4.41 8.49
N CYS A 92 6.71 -4.37 7.15
CA CYS A 92 7.77 -3.87 6.30
C CYS A 92 8.10 -2.39 6.59
N ALA A 93 7.10 -1.53 6.80
CA ALA A 93 7.31 -0.14 7.17
C ALA A 93 7.99 0.02 8.55
N ILE A 94 7.63 -0.83 9.52
CA ILE A 94 8.22 -0.84 10.86
C ILE A 94 9.69 -1.29 10.81
N VAL A 95 9.98 -2.40 10.13
CA VAL A 95 11.35 -2.94 10.05
C VAL A 95 12.22 -2.23 9.01
N GLY A 96 11.60 -1.49 8.09
CA GLY A 96 12.26 -0.79 6.99
C GLY A 96 12.85 -1.70 5.93
N MET A 97 12.29 -2.90 5.74
CA MET A 97 12.80 -3.93 4.83
C MET A 97 11.65 -4.70 4.19
N VAL A 98 11.90 -5.16 2.97
CA VAL A 98 11.05 -6.09 2.22
C VAL A 98 11.82 -7.38 1.93
N PRO A 99 11.13 -8.52 1.74
CA PRO A 99 11.79 -9.75 1.30
C PRO A 99 12.51 -9.55 -0.05
N ALA A 100 13.79 -9.91 -0.12
CA ALA A 100 14.59 -9.84 -1.34
C ALA A 100 14.23 -10.98 -2.31
N THR A 101 13.04 -10.94 -2.88
CA THR A 101 12.50 -11.99 -3.77
C THR A 101 11.78 -11.36 -4.96
N SER A 102 11.37 -12.19 -5.93
CA SER A 102 10.44 -11.76 -6.99
C SER A 102 10.91 -10.47 -7.68
N VAL A 103 10.06 -9.45 -7.80
CA VAL A 103 10.34 -8.19 -8.49
C VAL A 103 11.35 -7.29 -7.78
N HIS A 104 11.71 -7.58 -6.53
CA HIS A 104 12.80 -6.91 -5.81
C HIS A 104 14.19 -7.38 -6.28
N VAL A 105 14.26 -8.49 -7.04
CA VAL A 105 15.49 -9.01 -7.63
C VAL A 105 15.51 -8.69 -9.12
N GLU A 106 16.48 -7.89 -9.56
CA GLU A 106 16.55 -7.37 -10.94
C GLU A 106 16.48 -8.47 -12.01
N GLN A 107 17.19 -9.58 -11.80
CA GLN A 107 17.22 -10.70 -12.75
C GLN A 107 15.83 -11.33 -12.96
N ASN A 108 14.96 -11.28 -11.96
CA ASN A 108 13.60 -11.84 -12.06
C ASN A 108 12.63 -10.93 -12.82
N ARG A 109 13.00 -9.67 -13.10
CA ARG A 109 12.18 -8.73 -13.88
C ARG A 109 12.34 -8.93 -15.40
N ILE A 110 13.29 -9.76 -15.82
CA ILE A 110 13.52 -10.06 -17.23
C ILE A 110 12.39 -10.97 -17.73
N PRO A 111 11.61 -10.57 -18.75
CA PRO A 111 10.54 -11.40 -19.28
C PRO A 111 11.11 -12.69 -19.89
N THR A 112 10.51 -13.83 -19.54
CA THR A 112 10.92 -15.15 -20.03
C THR A 112 9.96 -15.74 -21.06
N ILE A 113 8.79 -15.12 -21.25
CA ILE A 113 7.74 -15.56 -22.17
C ILE A 113 7.21 -14.33 -22.92
N ILE A 114 7.06 -14.48 -24.23
CA ILE A 114 6.36 -13.53 -25.10
C ILE A 114 5.05 -14.21 -25.50
N LEU A 115 3.93 -13.49 -25.40
CA LEU A 115 2.61 -13.96 -25.79
C LEU A 115 2.21 -13.28 -27.10
N ASP A 116 1.69 -14.05 -28.05
CA ASP A 116 1.18 -13.58 -29.35
C ASP A 116 -0.30 -13.16 -29.29
#